data_AF-A0A377CZS9-F1
#
_entry.id   AF-A0A377CZS9-F1
#
_cell.length_a   1.000
_cell.length_b   1.000
_cell.length_c   1.000
_cell.angle_alpha   90.00
_cell.angle_beta   90.00
_cell.angle_gamma   90.00
#
_symmetry.space_group_name_H-M   'P 1'
#
loop_
_entity.id
_entity.type
_entity.pdbx_description
1 polymer ?
#
loop_
_entity_poly.entity_id
_entity_poly.type
_entity_poly.pdbx_seq_one_letter_code
_entity_poly.pdbx_strand_id
1 'polypeptide(L)' 'MQKQAELYRGKAKTVYSTENPDLLVLEFRNDTSAGDGARIEQLIAKVW' A
#
# COMPACT_ATOMS: atom_id res chain seq x y z
N MET A 1 10.48 -5.83 -12.75
CA MET A 1 9.00 -5.81 -12.79
C MET A 1 8.54 -4.37 -12.58
N GLN A 2 7.68 -3.85 -13.46
CA GLN A 2 7.08 -2.53 -13.30
C GLN A 2 5.64 -2.65 -12.81
N LYS A 3 5.19 -1.70 -11.98
CA LYS A 3 3.77 -1.57 -11.60
C LYS A 3 2.99 -1.08 -12.83
N GLN A 4 1.85 -1.69 -13.10
CA GLN A 4 0.90 -1.20 -14.10
C GLN A 4 -0.31 -0.56 -13.42
N ALA A 5 -1.50 -1.13 -13.60
CA ALA A 5 -2.74 -0.58 -13.05
C ALA A 5 -2.87 -0.92 -11.56
N GLU A 6 -3.39 0.03 -10.79
CA GLU A 6 -3.86 -0.24 -9.44
C GLU A 6 -5.15 -1.06 -9.51
N LEU A 7 -5.16 -2.21 -8.85
CA LEU A 7 -6.32 -3.11 -8.82
C LEU A 7 -7.15 -2.90 -7.56
N TYR A 8 -6.48 -2.69 -6.43
CA TYR A 8 -7.12 -2.58 -5.13
C TYR A 8 -6.28 -1.79 -4.13
N ARG A 9 -6.95 -1.03 -3.27
CA ARG A 9 -6.34 -0.27 -2.17
C ARG A 9 -7.03 -0.59 -0.85
N GLY A 10 -6.34 -1.32 0.01
CA GLY A 10 -6.77 -1.62 1.38
C GLY A 10 -6.01 -0.77 2.41
N LYS A 11 -6.38 -0.83 3.70
CA LYS A 11 -5.84 0.05 4.78
C LYS A 11 -4.31 0.17 4.77
N ALA A 12 -3.59 -0.95 4.63
CA ALA A 12 -2.12 -0.99 4.72
C ALA A 12 -1.39 -1.21 3.37
N LYS A 13 -2.10 -1.62 2.31
CA LYS A 13 -1.46 -2.05 1.06
C LYS A 13 -2.23 -1.60 -0.17
N THR A 14 -1.48 -1.35 -1.24
CA THR A 14 -2.00 -1.20 -2.60
C THR A 14 -1.50 -2.33 -3.47
N VAL A 15 -2.39 -2.91 -4.28
CA VAL A 15 -2.08 -4.03 -5.18
C VAL A 15 -2.08 -3.52 -6.62
N TYR A 16 -1.01 -3.83 -7.35
CA TYR A 16 -0.83 -3.47 -8.75
C TYR A 16 -0.69 -4.72 -9.63
N SER A 17 -1.24 -4.64 -10.84
CA SER A 17 -0.97 -5.62 -11.89
C SER A 17 0.44 -5.48 -12.44
N THR A 18 0.89 -6.52 -13.14
CA THR A 18 2.15 -6.52 -13.89
C THR A 18 1.92 -7.05 -15.30
N GLU A 19 2.96 -7.01 -16.13
CA GLU A 19 2.96 -7.60 -17.47
C GLU A 19 2.75 -9.13 -17.45
N ASN A 20 3.15 -9.80 -16.35
CA ASN A 20 2.88 -11.22 -16.16
C ASN A 20 1.57 -11.39 -15.37
N PRO A 21 0.54 -12.05 -15.93
CA PRO A 21 -0.76 -12.19 -15.28
C PRO A 21 -0.72 -13.01 -13.98
N ASP A 22 0.32 -13.81 -13.76
CA ASP A 22 0.47 -14.66 -12.57
C ASP A 22 1.21 -13.94 -11.42
N LEU A 23 1.66 -12.70 -11.62
CA LEU A 23 2.44 -11.95 -10.65
C LEU A 23 1.81 -10.58 -10.32
N LEU A 24 1.86 -10.23 -9.04
CA LEU A 24 1.37 -8.95 -8.50
C LEU A 24 2.48 -8.20 -7.78
N VAL A 25 2.37 -6.87 -7.77
CA VAL A 25 3.20 -6.00 -6.92
C VAL A 25 2.36 -5.47 -5.77
N LEU A 26 2.81 -5.71 -4.53
CA LEU A 26 2.18 -5.22 -3.31
C LEU A 26 3.03 -4.10 -2.71
N GLU A 27 2.46 -2.90 -2.63
CA GLU A 27 3.08 -1.75 -1.97
C GLU A 27 2.53 -1.60 -0.56
N PHE A 28 3.42 -1.68 0.43
CA PHE A 28 3.08 -1.44 1.83
C PHE A 28 3.17 0.05 2.12
N ARG A 29 2.10 0.61 2.69
CA ARG A 29 2.02 2.02 3.06
C ARG A 29 2.35 2.18 4.54
N ASN A 30 3.00 3.29 4.90
CA ASN A 30 3.34 3.63 6.29
C ASN A 30 2.16 4.26 7.05
N ASP A 31 0.95 4.04 6.56
CA ASP A 31 -0.29 4.56 7.13
C ASP A 31 -0.66 3.66 8.31
N THR A 32 -0.36 4.11 9.53
CA THR A 32 -0.75 3.36 10.74
C THR A 32 -2.19 3.73 11.05
N SER A 33 -3.14 2.85 10.72
CA SER A 33 -4.54 3.02 11.11
C SER A 33 -4.76 2.39 12.50
N ALA A 34 -5.17 3.19 13.48
CA ALA A 34 -5.60 2.71 14.80
C ALA A 34 -7.11 2.99 14.98
N GLY A 35 -7.82 2.13 15.74
CA GLY A 35 -9.25 2.32 16.02
C GLY A 35 -10.17 2.13 14.81
N ASP A 36 -10.10 0.97 14.16
CA ASP A 36 -10.94 0.56 13.01
C ASP A 36 -10.87 1.45 11.76
N GLY A 37 -9.87 2.32 11.64
CA GLY A 37 -9.70 3.21 10.49
C GLY A 37 -10.36 4.57 10.64
N ALA A 38 -10.83 4.93 11.84
CA ALA A 38 -11.33 6.26 12.15
C ALA A 38 -10.24 7.34 12.18
N ARG A 39 -8.97 6.95 12.35
CA ARG A 39 -7.81 7.84 12.27
C ARG A 39 -6.74 7.27 11.36
N ILE A 40 -6.37 8.03 10.34
CA ILE A 40 -5.23 7.78 9.47
C ILE A 40 -4.18 8.81 9.86
N GLU A 41 -3.12 8.39 10.57
CA GLU A 41 -1.95 9.21 10.81
C GLU A 41 -0.80 8.68 9.96
N GLN A 42 -0.18 9.57 9.17
CA GLN A 42 1.05 9.24 8.45
C GLN A 42 2.20 9.24 9.45
N LEU A 43 2.77 8.07 9.72
CA LEU A 43 3.96 7.98 10.55
C LEU A 43 5.14 8.51 9.72
N ILE A 44 5.43 9.80 9.86
CA ILE A 44 6.63 10.42 9.27
C ILE A 44 7.83 9.75 9.93
N ALA A 45 8.67 9.08 9.13
CA ALA A 45 9.91 8.51 9.60
C ALA A 45 10.77 9.63 10.19
N LYS A 46 10.96 9.60 11.52
CA LYS A 46 11.87 10.52 12.20
C LYS A 46 13.29 10.08 11.84
N VAL A 47 13.96 10.87 11.00
CA VAL A 47 15.40 10.79 10.75
C VAL A 47 16.08 11.07 12.10
N TRP A 48 16.93 10.14 12.53
CA TRP A 48 17.89 10.36 13.61
C TRP A 48 19.05 11.21 13.08
#